data_AF-A0A2E0TMU8-F1
#
_entry.id   AF-A0A2E0TMU8-F1
#
_cell.length_a   1.000
_cell.length_b   1.000
_cell.length_c   1.000
_cell.angle_alpha   90.00
_cell.angle_beta   90.00
_cell.angle_gamma   90.00
#
_symmetry.space_group_name_H-M   'P 1'
#
loop_
_entity.id
_entity.type
_entity.pdbx_description
1 polymer ?
#
loop_
_entity_poly.entity_id
_entity_poly.type
_entity_poly.pdbx_seq_one_letter_code
_entity_poly.pdbx_strand_id
1 'polypeptide(L)'
;MPRVRALGVHTVWNHPTVAPHRDAVKASASPALRALLEAPTSPRVWIDEALQLELHHHVFAQLGLASQDARIAFLSELQREAFRALYRTINIGSPGAALARMAAVWRHGHDTGAVRMASQRPKEARFLLENHPFLRDPVYRAIAAAGGVAFVELAGGRDVEVEVERPRPDVASITLRWR
;
A
#
# COMPACT_ATOMS: atom_id res chain seq x y z
N MET A 1 14.68 -0.58 13.51
CA MET A 1 13.55 -1.34 12.94
C MET A 1 12.77 -0.39 12.04
N PRO A 2 12.38 -0.79 10.82
CA PRO A 2 11.56 0.04 9.93
C PRO A 2 10.25 0.44 10.57
N ARG A 3 9.80 1.67 10.35
CA ARG A 3 8.54 2.16 10.88
C ARG A 3 7.66 2.74 9.80
N VAL A 4 6.36 2.58 10.05
CA VAL A 4 5.28 3.10 9.21
C VAL A 4 4.28 3.85 10.09
N ARG A 5 3.59 4.83 9.53
CA ARG A 5 2.43 5.46 10.16
C ARG A 5 1.32 4.43 10.26
N ALA A 6 0.67 4.36 11.42
CA ALA A 6 -0.43 3.43 11.66
C ALA A 6 -1.67 3.67 10.79
N LEU A 7 -1.67 4.66 9.89
CA LEU A 7 -2.71 4.88 8.89
C LEU A 7 -3.03 3.61 8.08
N GLY A 8 -2.02 2.84 7.66
CA GLY A 8 -2.24 1.59 6.93
C GLY A 8 -3.02 0.57 7.74
N VAL A 9 -2.55 0.30 8.98
CA VAL A 9 -3.24 -0.56 9.95
C VAL A 9 -4.65 -0.06 10.23
N HIS A 10 -4.82 1.24 10.49
CA HIS A 10 -6.12 1.84 10.77
C HIS A 10 -7.10 1.67 9.60
N THR A 11 -6.64 1.89 8.37
CA THR A 11 -7.48 1.77 7.16
C THR A 11 -7.91 0.33 6.94
N VAL A 12 -6.97 -0.62 6.97
CA VAL A 12 -7.24 -2.05 6.77
C VAL A 12 -8.16 -2.58 7.86
N TRP A 13 -7.79 -2.34 9.12
CA TRP A 13 -8.49 -2.93 10.27
C TRP A 13 -9.93 -2.42 10.37
N ASN A 14 -10.17 -1.15 10.04
CA ASN A 14 -11.49 -0.55 10.09
C ASN A 14 -12.35 -0.77 8.84
N HIS A 15 -11.81 -1.41 7.80
CA HIS A 15 -12.54 -1.62 6.55
C HIS A 15 -13.72 -2.59 6.73
N PRO A 16 -14.91 -2.31 6.16
CA PRO A 16 -16.09 -3.17 6.28
C PRO A 16 -15.85 -4.62 5.84
N THR A 17 -15.07 -4.85 4.78
CA THR A 17 -14.74 -6.20 4.30
C THR A 17 -13.91 -6.99 5.31
N VAL A 18 -13.12 -6.32 6.17
CA VAL A 18 -12.28 -6.99 7.17
C VAL A 18 -13.07 -7.24 8.47
N ALA A 19 -14.11 -6.45 8.74
CA ALA A 19 -14.86 -6.51 10.00
C ALA A 19 -15.37 -7.93 10.37
N PRO A 20 -15.96 -8.73 9.46
CA PRO A 20 -16.41 -10.09 9.77
C PRO A 20 -15.29 -11.08 10.13
N HIS A 21 -14.03 -10.76 9.79
CA HIS A 21 -12.88 -11.66 9.95
C HIS A 21 -11.96 -11.26 11.12
N ARG A 22 -12.27 -10.19 11.85
CA ARG A 22 -11.39 -9.62 12.88
C ARG A 22 -11.02 -10.62 13.97
N ASP A 23 -11.95 -11.44 14.43
CA ASP A 23 -11.67 -12.41 15.49
C ASP A 23 -10.72 -13.52 15.01
N ALA A 24 -10.87 -13.98 13.77
CA ALA A 24 -9.96 -14.95 13.16
C ALA A 24 -8.56 -14.35 12.92
N VAL A 25 -8.49 -13.08 12.50
CA VAL A 25 -7.22 -12.34 12.41
C VAL A 25 -6.55 -12.24 13.79
N LYS A 26 -7.26 -11.81 14.83
CA LYS A 26 -6.71 -11.71 16.20
C LYS A 26 -6.26 -13.05 16.76
N ALA A 27 -7.01 -14.12 16.48
CA ALA A 27 -6.71 -15.46 16.97
C ALA A 27 -5.38 -15.98 16.39
N SER A 28 -5.07 -15.64 15.15
CA SER A 28 -3.83 -16.05 14.47
C SER A 28 -2.68 -15.04 14.56
N ALA A 29 -2.95 -13.80 14.96
CA ALA A 29 -1.96 -12.74 15.13
C ALA A 29 -0.98 -13.00 16.29
N SER A 30 0.23 -12.48 16.15
CA SER A 30 1.24 -12.40 17.21
C SER A 30 0.72 -11.60 18.42
N PRO A 31 1.27 -11.81 19.63
CA PRO A 31 0.89 -11.01 20.80
C PRO A 31 1.06 -9.50 20.59
N ALA A 32 2.11 -9.10 19.86
CA ALA A 32 2.39 -7.69 19.58
C ALA A 32 1.35 -7.09 18.62
N LEU A 33 0.99 -7.79 17.55
CA LEU A 33 -0.06 -7.34 16.63
C LEU A 33 -1.42 -7.31 17.34
N ARG A 34 -1.76 -8.33 18.12
CA ARG A 34 -3.02 -8.36 18.89
C ARG A 34 -3.14 -7.16 19.82
N ALA A 35 -2.09 -6.86 20.58
CA ALA A 35 -2.06 -5.69 21.46
C ALA A 35 -2.26 -4.37 20.69
N LEU A 36 -1.65 -4.24 19.51
CA LEU A 36 -1.84 -3.08 18.64
C LEU A 36 -3.31 -2.95 18.16
N LEU A 37 -3.95 -4.06 17.78
CA LEU A 37 -5.33 -4.08 17.26
C LEU A 37 -6.40 -3.87 18.34
N GLU A 38 -6.06 -4.10 19.60
CA GLU A 38 -6.94 -3.90 20.76
C GLU A 38 -6.80 -2.49 21.36
N ALA A 39 -5.66 -1.82 21.14
CA ALA A 39 -5.45 -0.46 21.60
C ALA A 39 -6.11 0.57 20.67
N PRO A 40 -6.61 1.70 21.20
CA PRO A 40 -6.99 2.86 20.39
C PRO A 40 -5.78 3.37 19.61
N THR A 41 -5.71 3.04 18.32
CA THR A 41 -4.57 3.41 17.47
C THR A 41 -4.91 4.62 16.61
N SER A 42 -4.24 5.74 16.89
CA SER A 42 -4.31 6.94 16.04
C SER A 42 -3.55 6.70 14.73
N PRO A 43 -4.10 7.08 13.55
CA PRO A 43 -3.43 6.87 12.26
C PRO A 43 -2.10 7.63 12.13
N ARG A 44 -1.82 8.57 13.03
CA ARG A 44 -0.61 9.40 13.01
C ARG A 44 0.55 8.80 13.80
N VAL A 45 0.36 7.77 14.62
CA VAL A 45 1.49 7.20 15.39
C VAL A 45 2.41 6.38 14.49
N TRP A 46 3.70 6.34 14.82
CA TRP A 46 4.64 5.43 14.17
C TRP A 46 4.61 4.07 14.87
N ILE A 47 4.58 3.00 14.10
CA ILE A 47 4.61 1.62 14.59
C ILE A 47 5.72 0.83 13.88
N ASP A 48 6.09 -0.32 14.43
CA ASP A 48 6.92 -1.28 13.70
C ASP A 48 6.18 -1.75 12.46
N GLU A 49 6.79 -1.56 11.30
CA GLU A 49 6.19 -1.89 10.02
C GLU A 49 6.03 -3.40 9.81
N ALA A 50 6.80 -4.23 10.53
CA ALA A 50 6.59 -5.67 10.53
C ALA A 50 5.17 -6.04 10.99
N LEU A 51 4.59 -5.29 11.92
CA LEU A 51 3.21 -5.51 12.41
C LEU A 51 2.16 -5.18 11.35
N GLN A 52 2.39 -4.13 10.55
CA GLN A 52 1.51 -3.83 9.42
C GLN A 52 1.58 -4.93 8.36
N LEU A 53 2.79 -5.41 8.04
CA LEU A 53 2.97 -6.49 7.09
C LEU A 53 2.30 -7.79 7.57
N GLU A 54 2.48 -8.14 8.85
CA GLU A 54 1.82 -9.27 9.50
C GLU A 54 0.29 -9.16 9.39
N LEU A 55 -0.29 -7.99 9.69
CA LEU A 55 -1.73 -7.75 9.53
C LEU A 55 -2.21 -8.04 8.11
N HIS A 56 -1.50 -7.56 7.09
CA HIS A 56 -1.86 -7.82 5.71
C HIS A 56 -1.85 -9.30 5.36
N HIS A 57 -0.86 -10.07 5.83
CA HIS A 57 -0.82 -11.51 5.64
C HIS A 57 -2.05 -12.20 6.23
N HIS A 58 -2.41 -11.89 7.48
CA HIS A 58 -3.60 -12.48 8.10
C HIS A 58 -4.88 -12.07 7.37
N VAL A 59 -5.04 -10.80 7.02
CA VAL A 59 -6.22 -10.32 6.30
C VAL A 59 -6.35 -11.01 4.94
N PHE A 60 -5.26 -11.14 4.18
CA PHE A 60 -5.30 -11.82 2.88
C PHE A 60 -5.62 -13.30 2.99
N ALA A 61 -5.10 -13.98 4.02
CA ALA A 61 -5.45 -15.36 4.29
C ALA A 61 -6.95 -15.51 4.60
N GLN A 62 -7.51 -14.66 5.45
CA GLN A 62 -8.94 -14.72 5.81
C GLN A 62 -9.88 -14.34 4.66
N LEU A 63 -9.46 -13.43 3.78
CA LEU A 63 -10.23 -13.02 2.60
C LEU A 63 -10.01 -13.93 1.38
N GLY A 64 -9.15 -14.95 1.47
CA GLY A 64 -8.83 -15.83 0.34
C GLY A 64 -8.10 -15.14 -0.82
N LEU A 65 -7.37 -14.04 -0.56
CA LEU A 65 -6.66 -13.25 -1.57
C LEU A 65 -5.32 -13.91 -1.91
N ALA A 66 -5.39 -15.00 -2.69
CA ALA A 66 -4.23 -15.82 -3.04
C ALA A 66 -3.34 -15.22 -4.13
N SER A 67 -3.92 -14.50 -5.10
CA SER A 67 -3.17 -13.92 -6.23
C SER A 67 -2.65 -12.51 -5.94
N GLN A 68 -1.59 -12.11 -6.64
CA GLN A 68 -1.05 -10.75 -6.55
C GLN A 68 -2.10 -9.71 -6.98
N ASP A 69 -2.84 -9.98 -8.05
CA ASP A 69 -3.82 -9.04 -8.60
C ASP A 69 -4.99 -8.82 -7.63
N ALA A 70 -5.48 -9.87 -6.98
CA ALA A 70 -6.54 -9.76 -5.98
C ALA A 70 -6.11 -8.92 -4.77
N ARG A 71 -4.85 -9.06 -4.34
CA ARG A 71 -4.26 -8.24 -3.26
C ARG A 71 -4.14 -6.79 -3.68
N ILE A 72 -3.63 -6.52 -4.89
CA ILE A 72 -3.48 -5.16 -5.42
C ILE A 72 -4.84 -4.48 -5.53
N ALA A 73 -5.85 -5.17 -6.07
CA ALA A 73 -7.20 -4.63 -6.22
C ALA A 73 -7.84 -4.27 -4.87
N PHE A 74 -7.74 -5.16 -3.88
CA PHE A 74 -8.24 -4.88 -2.54
C PHE A 74 -7.47 -3.72 -1.86
N LEU A 75 -6.14 -3.74 -1.93
CA LEU A 75 -5.32 -2.69 -1.32
C LEU A 75 -5.52 -1.32 -1.99
N SER A 76 -5.70 -1.28 -3.31
CA SER A 76 -5.90 -0.01 -4.02
C SER A 76 -7.24 0.61 -3.63
N GLU A 77 -8.28 -0.19 -3.37
CA GLU A 77 -9.53 0.27 -2.79
C GLU A 77 -9.32 0.97 -1.44
N LEU A 78 -8.66 0.29 -0.50
CA LEU A 78 -8.33 0.85 0.82
C LEU A 78 -7.54 2.16 0.70
N GLN A 79 -6.52 2.17 -0.15
CA GLN A 79 -5.66 3.32 -0.29
C GLN A 79 -6.36 4.48 -1.00
N ARG A 80 -7.28 4.22 -1.95
CA ARG A 80 -8.12 5.28 -2.51
C ARG A 80 -8.94 5.97 -1.42
N GLU A 81 -9.52 5.22 -0.50
CA GLU A 81 -10.27 5.80 0.63
C GLU A 81 -9.39 6.64 1.54
N ALA A 82 -8.24 6.09 1.95
CA ALA A 82 -7.27 6.80 2.79
C ALA A 82 -6.74 8.08 2.11
N PHE A 83 -6.49 8.00 0.81
CA PHE A 83 -5.96 9.12 0.05
C PHE A 83 -7.03 10.12 -0.36
N ARG A 84 -8.32 9.78 -0.50
CA ARG A 84 -9.39 10.75 -0.86
C ARG A 84 -9.36 12.02 0.00
N ALA A 85 -9.11 11.89 1.30
CA ALA A 85 -8.98 13.04 2.20
C ALA A 85 -7.76 13.92 1.85
N LEU A 86 -6.62 13.29 1.54
CA LEU A 86 -5.41 13.98 1.07
C LEU A 86 -5.65 14.67 -0.29
N TYR A 87 -6.34 13.98 -1.20
CA TYR A 87 -6.60 14.43 -2.57
C TYR A 87 -7.54 15.64 -2.66
N ARG A 88 -8.53 15.75 -1.76
CA ARG A 88 -9.39 16.96 -1.71
C ARG A 88 -8.59 18.24 -1.47
N THR A 89 -7.42 18.14 -0.85
CA THR A 89 -6.59 19.31 -0.49
C THR A 89 -5.48 19.60 -1.49
N ILE A 90 -5.19 18.67 -2.41
CA ILE A 90 -4.07 18.77 -3.33
C ILE A 90 -4.65 18.60 -4.73
N ASN A 91 -4.58 19.62 -5.60
CA ASN A 91 -5.01 19.47 -7.00
C ASN A 91 -4.03 18.52 -7.72
N ILE A 92 -4.46 17.31 -8.07
CA ILE A 92 -3.56 16.23 -8.50
C ILE A 92 -3.33 16.18 -10.01
N GLY A 93 -4.10 16.94 -10.79
CA GLY A 93 -3.86 17.07 -12.22
C GLY A 93 -3.96 15.71 -12.92
N SER A 94 -3.01 15.42 -13.82
CA SER A 94 -2.98 14.16 -14.58
C SER A 94 -2.44 12.97 -13.77
N PRO A 95 -2.73 11.72 -14.16
CA PRO A 95 -2.17 10.52 -13.51
C PRO A 95 -0.63 10.53 -13.36
N GLY A 96 0.08 11.04 -14.37
CA GLY A 96 1.52 11.20 -14.28
C GLY A 96 1.96 12.21 -13.20
N ALA A 97 1.25 13.34 -13.08
CA ALA A 97 1.50 14.33 -12.03
C ALA A 97 1.16 13.78 -10.63
N ALA A 98 0.14 12.91 -10.54
CA ALA A 98 -0.15 12.16 -9.32
C ALA A 98 1.03 11.28 -8.90
N LEU A 99 1.48 10.41 -9.80
CA LEU A 99 2.56 9.46 -9.52
C LEU A 99 3.88 10.16 -9.17
N ALA A 100 4.16 11.33 -9.74
CA ALA A 100 5.33 12.13 -9.38
C ALA A 100 5.36 12.52 -7.87
N ARG A 101 4.22 12.52 -7.18
CA ARG A 101 4.12 12.81 -5.74
C ARG A 101 4.30 11.59 -4.83
N MET A 102 4.32 10.39 -5.40
CA MET A 102 4.37 9.15 -4.63
C MET A 102 5.61 9.06 -3.75
N ALA A 103 6.75 9.60 -4.18
CA ALA A 103 7.96 9.66 -3.37
C ALA A 103 7.77 10.50 -2.08
N ALA A 104 7.03 11.61 -2.16
CA ALA A 104 6.73 12.44 -1.00
C ALA A 104 5.72 11.77 -0.06
N VAL A 105 4.70 11.13 -0.63
CA VAL A 105 3.68 10.38 0.13
C VAL A 105 4.30 9.18 0.83
N TRP A 106 5.21 8.47 0.16
CA TRP A 106 6.00 7.39 0.75
C TRP A 106 6.73 7.86 2.01
N ARG A 107 7.51 8.94 1.92
CA ARG A 107 8.25 9.50 3.07
C ARG A 107 7.35 10.06 4.17
N HIS A 108 6.09 10.38 3.86
CA HIS A 108 5.13 10.80 4.89
C HIS A 108 4.64 9.60 5.71
N GLY A 109 4.45 8.45 5.06
CA GLY A 109 3.94 7.22 5.65
C GLY A 109 5.03 6.29 6.20
N HIS A 110 6.23 6.31 5.64
CA HIS A 110 7.31 5.35 5.90
C HIS A 110 8.61 6.08 6.26
N ASP A 111 9.40 5.53 7.17
CA ASP A 111 10.74 6.04 7.50
C ASP A 111 11.89 5.29 6.79
N THR A 112 11.54 4.26 6.03
CA THR A 112 12.48 3.35 5.36
C THR A 112 12.10 3.18 3.88
N GLY A 113 13.09 2.79 3.06
CA GLY A 113 12.93 2.61 1.62
C GLY A 113 12.75 3.93 0.85
N ALA A 114 12.83 3.84 -0.47
CA ALA A 114 12.66 4.98 -1.35
C ALA A 114 11.80 4.62 -2.57
N VAL A 115 10.88 5.51 -2.90
CA VAL A 115 10.13 5.44 -4.16
C VAL A 115 10.71 6.45 -5.14
N ARG A 116 11.00 6.01 -6.37
CA ARG A 116 11.56 6.85 -7.45
C ARG A 116 10.87 6.58 -8.78
N MET A 117 10.53 7.63 -9.52
CA MET A 117 10.08 7.48 -10.90
C MET A 117 11.25 7.04 -11.80
N ALA A 118 11.08 5.94 -12.51
CA ALA A 118 12.05 5.45 -13.51
C ALA A 118 11.71 5.95 -14.92
N SER A 119 10.43 5.98 -15.28
CA SER A 119 9.96 6.53 -16.54
C SER A 119 8.51 7.00 -16.44
N GLN A 120 8.13 7.95 -17.29
CA GLN A 120 6.77 8.45 -17.39
C GLN A 120 6.44 8.79 -18.84
N ARG A 121 5.31 8.26 -19.31
CA ARG A 121 4.70 8.47 -20.62
C ARG A 121 3.21 8.83 -20.41
N PRO A 122 2.48 9.31 -21.42
CA PRO A 122 1.10 9.79 -21.24
C PRO A 122 0.12 8.79 -20.60
N LYS A 123 0.31 7.48 -20.83
CA LYS A 123 -0.58 6.39 -20.36
C LYS A 123 0.16 5.24 -19.69
N GLU A 124 1.43 5.47 -19.34
CA GLU A 124 2.30 4.47 -18.75
C GLU A 124 3.29 5.17 -17.83
N ALA A 125 3.54 4.60 -16.66
CA ALA A 125 4.58 5.06 -15.78
C ALA A 125 5.23 3.88 -15.06
N ARG A 126 6.53 3.98 -14.84
CA ARG A 126 7.31 3.01 -14.09
C ARG A 126 7.93 3.70 -12.90
N PHE A 127 7.75 3.12 -11.72
CA PHE A 127 8.44 3.54 -10.51
C PHE A 127 9.16 2.37 -9.86
N LEU A 128 10.18 2.68 -9.10
CA LEU A 128 10.95 1.72 -8.33
C LEU A 128 10.67 1.95 -6.85
N LEU A 129 10.55 0.85 -6.12
CA LEU A 129 10.70 0.83 -4.68
C LEU A 129 12.06 0.20 -4.36
N GLU A 130 12.94 0.97 -3.72
CA GLU A 130 14.34 0.63 -3.50
C GLU A 130 14.66 0.57 -2.00
N ASN A 131 15.61 -0.28 -1.61
CA ASN A 131 16.20 -0.31 -0.26
C ASN A 131 15.20 -0.53 0.89
N HIS A 132 14.07 -1.20 0.64
CA HIS A 132 13.14 -1.58 1.71
C HIS A 132 13.39 -3.03 2.17
N PRO A 133 13.54 -3.31 3.48
CA PRO A 133 13.88 -4.66 3.96
C PRO A 133 12.82 -5.72 3.64
N PHE A 134 11.56 -5.30 3.49
CA PHE A 134 10.45 -6.20 3.14
C PHE A 134 10.24 -6.40 1.63
N LEU A 135 11.14 -5.90 0.75
CA LEU A 135 10.99 -6.05 -0.71
C LEU A 135 10.93 -7.50 -1.20
N ARG A 136 11.46 -8.45 -0.43
CA ARG A 136 11.38 -9.88 -0.75
C ARG A 136 9.96 -10.42 -0.60
N ASP A 137 9.14 -9.80 0.24
CA ASP A 137 7.77 -10.20 0.49
C ASP A 137 6.82 -9.73 -0.64
N PRO A 138 6.08 -10.64 -1.30
CA PRO A 138 5.10 -10.28 -2.33
C PRO A 138 3.98 -9.37 -1.83
N VAL A 139 3.58 -9.47 -0.55
CA VAL A 139 2.56 -8.59 0.04
C VAL A 139 3.07 -7.15 0.07
N TYR A 140 4.33 -6.96 0.44
CA TYR A 140 4.90 -5.62 0.51
C TYR A 140 4.99 -4.96 -0.88
N ARG A 141 5.33 -5.73 -1.92
CA ARG A 141 5.30 -5.23 -3.30
C ARG A 141 3.88 -4.90 -3.76
N ALA A 142 2.88 -5.68 -3.36
CA ALA A 142 1.48 -5.39 -3.64
C ALA A 142 1.00 -4.08 -2.97
N ILE A 143 1.43 -3.79 -1.73
CA ILE A 143 1.15 -2.51 -1.04
C ILE A 143 1.67 -1.31 -1.84
N ALA A 144 2.91 -1.40 -2.33
CA ALA A 144 3.50 -0.34 -3.14
C ALA A 144 2.79 -0.18 -4.48
N ALA A 145 2.49 -1.29 -5.16
CA ALA A 145 1.80 -1.28 -6.45
C ALA A 145 0.37 -0.72 -6.34
N ALA A 146 -0.37 -1.13 -5.32
CA ALA A 146 -1.68 -0.58 -4.98
C ALA A 146 -1.63 0.95 -4.78
N GLY A 147 -0.54 1.47 -4.21
CA GLY A 147 -0.36 2.90 -3.99
C GLY A 147 -0.35 3.66 -5.30
N GLY A 148 0.41 3.15 -6.26
CA GLY A 148 0.44 3.71 -7.61
C GLY A 148 -0.91 3.60 -8.32
N VAL A 149 -1.61 2.46 -8.22
CA VAL A 149 -2.96 2.27 -8.79
C VAL A 149 -3.93 3.30 -8.24
N ALA A 150 -4.01 3.43 -6.91
CA ALA A 150 -4.89 4.38 -6.24
C ALA A 150 -4.61 5.83 -6.70
N PHE A 151 -3.34 6.16 -6.91
CA PHE A 151 -2.94 7.48 -7.41
C PHE A 151 -3.41 7.76 -8.84
N VAL A 152 -3.25 6.78 -9.74
CA VAL A 152 -3.69 6.87 -11.13
C VAL A 152 -5.20 7.03 -11.21
N GLU A 153 -5.95 6.21 -10.46
CA GLU A 153 -7.42 6.22 -10.50
C GLU A 153 -8.00 7.50 -9.88
N LEU A 154 -7.44 7.99 -8.77
CA LEU A 154 -7.88 9.25 -8.18
C LEU A 154 -7.60 10.46 -9.08
N ALA A 155 -6.63 10.36 -9.99
CA ALA A 155 -6.35 11.35 -11.02
C ALA A 155 -7.12 11.11 -12.34
N GLY A 156 -8.11 10.21 -12.33
CA GLY A 156 -9.02 9.96 -13.45
C GLY A 156 -8.55 8.91 -14.46
N GLY A 157 -7.42 8.23 -14.22
CA GLY A 157 -7.02 7.07 -15.00
C GLY A 157 -7.99 5.90 -14.78
N ARG A 158 -8.21 5.07 -15.81
CA ARG A 158 -9.08 3.89 -15.74
C ARG A 158 -8.36 2.66 -16.26
N ASP A 159 -8.96 1.49 -16.00
CA ASP A 159 -8.48 0.18 -16.48
C ASP A 159 -6.97 0.00 -16.20
N VAL A 160 -6.56 0.23 -14.95
CA VAL A 160 -5.15 0.27 -14.59
C VAL A 160 -4.57 -1.15 -14.58
N GLU A 161 -3.68 -1.41 -15.52
CA GLU A 161 -2.90 -2.65 -15.59
C GLU A 161 -1.62 -2.48 -14.77
N VAL A 162 -1.24 -3.54 -14.06
CA VAL A 162 -0.11 -3.52 -13.13
C VAL A 162 0.84 -4.66 -13.43
N GLU A 163 2.11 -4.33 -13.56
CA GLU A 163 3.20 -5.28 -13.71
C GLU A 163 4.21 -5.04 -12.60
N VAL A 164 4.48 -6.09 -11.80
CA VAL A 164 5.41 -6.02 -10.68
C VAL A 164 6.56 -6.98 -10.95
N GLU A 165 7.75 -6.42 -11.10
CA GLU A 165 8.99 -7.16 -11.29
C GLU A 165 9.92 -6.95 -10.10
N ARG A 166 10.83 -7.89 -9.87
CA ARG A 166 11.92 -7.72 -8.91
C ARG A 166 13.26 -7.92 -9.61
N PRO A 167 13.75 -6.90 -10.35
CA PRO A 167 14.98 -7.03 -11.14
C PRO A 167 16.22 -7.27 -10.27
N ARG A 168 16.20 -6.84 -9.00
CA ARG A 168 17.28 -7.06 -8.02
C ARG A 168 16.70 -7.31 -6.62
N PRO A 169 17.43 -7.98 -5.70
CA PRO A 169 16.91 -8.29 -4.37
C PRO A 169 16.41 -7.10 -3.55
N ASP A 170 16.96 -5.92 -3.81
CA ASP A 170 16.77 -4.63 -3.15
C ASP A 170 15.94 -3.62 -3.97
N VAL A 171 15.38 -4.06 -5.11
CA VAL A 171 14.57 -3.22 -6.00
C VAL A 171 13.34 -3.98 -6.47
N ALA A 172 12.16 -3.42 -6.21
CA ALA A 172 10.94 -3.75 -6.94
C ALA A 172 10.67 -2.69 -8.01
N SER A 173 10.28 -3.13 -9.20
CA SER A 173 9.87 -2.30 -10.31
C SER A 173 8.38 -2.48 -10.52
N ILE A 174 7.63 -1.38 -10.47
CA ILE A 174 6.20 -1.38 -10.71
C ILE A 174 5.94 -0.56 -11.97
N THR A 175 5.36 -1.19 -12.98
CA THR A 175 4.87 -0.53 -14.18
C THR A 175 3.35 -0.47 -14.13
N LEU A 176 2.80 0.72 -14.38
CA LEU A 176 1.37 0.98 -14.44
C LEU A 176 1.02 1.46 -15.84
N ARG A 177 -0.06 0.92 -16.41
CA ARG A 177 -0.63 1.37 -17.68
C ARG A 177 -2.11 1.68 -17.49
N TRP A 178 -2.63 2.73 -18.11
CA TRP A 178 -4.03 3.15 -17.91
C TRP A 178 -4.65 3.75 -19.17
N ARG A 179 -5.99 3.83 -19.18
CA ARG A 179 -6.78 4.42 -20.26
C ARG A 179 -7.32 5.81 -19.94
#